data_AF-A0A7S2IEJ1-F1
#
_entry.id   AF-A0A7S2IEJ1-F1
#
_cell.length_a   1.000
_cell.length_b   1.000
_cell.length_c   1.000
_cell.angle_alpha   90.00
_cell.angle_beta   90.00
_cell.angle_gamma   90.00
#
_symmetry.space_group_name_H-M   'P 1'
#
loop_
_entity.id
_entity.type
_entity.pdbx_description
1 polymer ?
#
loop_
_entity_poly.entity_id
_entity_poly.type
_entity_poly.pdbx_seq_one_letter_code
_entity_poly.pdbx_strand_id
1 'polypeptide(L)'
;GGETFAEYRLPLLADSGAWDDLTRWMSEFDVGSPRVRWVIQLPLTAYAEMKERRSVLSFRELLDNAFGPPAAAAIAGEADAEASPLQRLLKAVCGVEVAAAAGFGEELTAEDNKEPQEWTSPTSPSFPYQIYHVWARLKALNACRAGARLAAWPLVAAANTAEPLACAYMLG
;
A
#
# COMPACT_ATOMS: atom_id res chain seq x y z
N GLY A 1 -15.61 -5.50 28.01
CA GLY A 1 -16.02 -6.46 26.97
C GLY A 1 -15.33 -6.05 25.71
N GLY A 2 -14.38 -6.86 25.22
CA GLY A 2 -13.56 -6.50 24.07
C GLY A 2 -14.43 -6.43 22.82
N GLU A 3 -14.41 -5.30 22.13
CA GLU A 3 -15.01 -5.20 20.80
C GLU A 3 -14.19 -6.10 19.86
N THR A 4 -14.82 -7.15 19.34
CA THR A 4 -14.19 -8.01 18.34
C THR A 4 -14.11 -7.23 17.03
N PHE A 5 -12.89 -6.86 16.64
CA PHE A 5 -12.59 -6.25 15.34
C PHE A 5 -12.16 -7.33 14.34
N ALA A 6 -12.65 -7.23 13.11
CA ALA A 6 -12.18 -8.03 11.99
C ALA A 6 -11.24 -7.19 11.12
N GLU A 7 -10.05 -7.72 10.82
CA GLU A 7 -9.06 -7.09 9.94
C GLU A 7 -8.98 -7.85 8.62
N TYR A 8 -9.58 -7.29 7.57
CA TYR A 8 -9.57 -7.87 6.23
C TYR A 8 -8.49 -7.26 5.36
N ARG A 9 -7.92 -8.06 4.46
CA ARG A 9 -6.97 -7.58 3.45
C ARG A 9 -7.72 -7.11 2.22
N LEU A 10 -7.33 -5.95 1.71
CA LEU A 10 -7.85 -5.36 0.49
C LEU A 10 -6.69 -5.19 -0.51
N PRO A 11 -6.56 -6.09 -1.50
CA PRO A 11 -5.51 -5.99 -2.51
C PRO A 11 -5.63 -4.70 -3.32
N LEU A 12 -4.51 -3.99 -3.49
CA LEU A 12 -4.42 -2.79 -4.30
C LEU A 12 -3.52 -3.03 -5.52
N LEU A 13 -4.15 -3.14 -6.69
CA LEU A 13 -3.46 -3.09 -7.98
C LEU A 13 -3.26 -1.61 -8.33
N ALA A 14 -2.16 -1.02 -7.85
CA ALA A 14 -1.95 0.43 -7.80
C ALA A 14 -1.66 1.08 -9.18
N ASP A 15 -2.64 1.06 -10.07
CA ASP A 15 -2.77 2.01 -11.17
C ASP A 15 -3.40 3.34 -10.71
N SER A 16 -3.56 4.28 -11.64
CA SER A 16 -4.11 5.60 -11.35
C SER A 16 -5.57 5.60 -10.89
N GLY A 17 -6.35 4.55 -11.20
CA GLY A 17 -7.78 4.43 -10.89
C GLY A 17 -8.09 3.56 -9.68
N ALA A 18 -7.10 2.85 -9.14
CA ALA A 18 -7.27 1.83 -8.11
C ALA A 18 -8.06 2.31 -6.89
N TRP A 19 -7.78 3.52 -6.39
CA TRP A 19 -8.47 4.08 -5.23
C TRP A 19 -9.93 4.47 -5.55
N ASP A 20 -10.20 4.95 -6.76
CA ASP A 20 -11.56 5.26 -7.19
C ASP A 20 -12.40 3.98 -7.32
N ASP A 21 -11.79 2.91 -7.82
CA ASP A 21 -12.44 1.60 -7.91
C ASP A 21 -12.72 1.02 -6.53
N LEU A 22 -11.79 1.12 -5.57
CA LEU A 22 -12.02 0.69 -4.18
C LEU A 22 -13.12 1.49 -3.49
N THR A 23 -13.17 2.80 -3.70
CA THR A 23 -14.20 3.65 -3.08
C THR A 23 -15.58 3.41 -3.71
N ARG A 24 -15.64 3.14 -5.01
CA ARG A 24 -16.86 2.70 -5.70
C ARG A 24 -17.34 1.37 -5.14
N TRP A 25 -16.47 0.37 -5.07
CA TRP A 25 -16.77 -0.94 -4.49
C TRP A 25 -17.28 -0.81 -3.04
N MET A 26 -16.61 -0.02 -2.21
CA MET A 26 -17.03 0.16 -0.82
C MET A 26 -18.44 0.76 -0.72
N SER A 27 -18.77 1.70 -1.62
CA SER A 27 -20.08 2.36 -1.64
C SER A 27 -21.18 1.46 -2.21
N GLU A 28 -20.86 0.63 -3.19
CA GLU A 28 -21.82 -0.27 -3.85
C GLU A 28 -22.24 -1.43 -2.94
N PHE A 29 -21.29 -1.99 -2.18
CA PHE A 29 -21.54 -3.17 -1.35
C PHE A 29 -21.79 -2.85 0.14
N ASP A 30 -21.81 -1.57 0.52
CA ASP A 30 -22.02 -1.09 1.90
C ASP A 30 -21.18 -1.85 2.95
N VAL A 31 -19.91 -2.09 2.64
CA VAL A 31 -18.98 -2.86 3.48
C VAL A 31 -18.41 -2.05 4.66
N GLY A 32 -18.93 -0.85 4.89
CA GLY A 32 -18.54 0.02 5.99
C GLY A 32 -19.09 -0.50 7.32
N SER A 33 -18.21 -0.80 8.29
CA SER A 33 -18.63 -1.18 9.63
C SER A 33 -17.68 -0.64 10.69
N PRO A 34 -18.18 -0.16 11.85
CA PRO A 34 -17.33 0.27 12.97
C PRO A 34 -16.41 -0.84 13.50
N ARG A 35 -16.74 -2.12 13.23
CA ARG A 35 -15.99 -3.30 13.68
C ARG A 35 -15.07 -3.88 12.62
N VAL A 36 -15.06 -3.31 11.41
CA VAL A 36 -14.23 -3.79 10.30
C VAL A 36 -13.12 -2.79 10.05
N ARG A 37 -11.89 -3.30 9.99
CA ARG A 37 -10.71 -2.56 9.58
C ARG A 37 -10.11 -3.20 8.34
N TRP A 38 -9.55 -2.35 7.48
CA TRP A 38 -8.94 -2.78 6.23
C TRP A 38 -7.42 -2.62 6.28
N VAL A 39 -6.71 -3.66 5.87
CA VAL A 39 -5.28 -3.60 5.60
C VAL A 39 -5.11 -3.54 4.09
N ILE A 40 -4.51 -2.46 3.59
CA ILE A 40 -4.24 -2.30 2.16
C ILE A 40 -3.07 -3.20 1.81
N GLN A 41 -3.31 -4.20 0.97
CA GLN A 41 -2.32 -5.19 0.60
C GLN A 41 -1.72 -4.83 -0.76
N LEU A 42 -0.40 -4.73 -0.84
CA LEU A 42 0.38 -4.58 -2.07
C LEU A 42 1.02 -5.94 -2.40
N PRO A 43 0.48 -6.71 -3.36
CA PRO A 43 1.09 -7.94 -3.83
C PRO A 43 2.43 -7.67 -4.54
N LEU A 44 3.44 -8.52 -4.36
CA LEU A 44 4.71 -8.39 -5.11
C LEU A 44 4.54 -8.48 -6.63
N THR A 45 3.47 -9.15 -7.08
CA THR A 45 3.12 -9.27 -8.49
C THR A 45 2.49 -8.01 -9.07
N ALA A 46 2.04 -7.07 -8.23
CA ALA A 46 1.26 -5.91 -8.67
C ALA A 46 2.03 -5.06 -9.69
N TYR A 47 3.34 -4.89 -9.53
CA TYR A 47 4.14 -4.14 -10.51
C TYR A 47 4.14 -4.82 -11.88
N ALA A 48 4.56 -6.08 -11.96
CA ALA A 48 4.62 -6.81 -13.22
C ALA A 48 3.24 -6.85 -13.91
N GLU A 49 2.17 -7.06 -13.15
CA GLU A 49 0.80 -7.09 -13.67
C GLU A 49 0.36 -5.72 -14.22
N MET A 50 0.60 -4.63 -13.48
CA MET A 50 0.27 -3.28 -13.96
C MET A 50 1.14 -2.87 -15.14
N LYS A 51 2.39 -3.32 -15.18
CA LYS A 51 3.33 -3.08 -16.27
C LYS A 51 2.91 -3.81 -17.54
N GLU A 52 2.44 -5.05 -17.43
CA GLU A 52 1.87 -5.83 -18.53
C GLU A 52 0.63 -5.16 -19.12
N ARG A 53 -0.25 -4.64 -18.25
CA ARG A 53 -1.44 -3.86 -18.65
C ARG A 53 -1.12 -2.47 -19.21
N ARG A 54 0.14 -2.04 -19.15
CA ARG A 54 0.61 -0.69 -19.51
C ARG A 54 -0.04 0.43 -18.68
N SER A 55 -0.48 0.10 -17.46
CA SER A 55 -1.08 1.06 -16.52
C SER A 55 -0.05 1.81 -15.69
N VAL A 56 1.20 1.31 -15.64
CA VAL A 56 2.34 1.99 -15.01
C VAL A 56 3.59 1.85 -15.88
N LEU A 57 4.44 2.88 -15.87
CA LEU A 57 5.68 2.94 -16.64
C LEU A 57 6.92 2.62 -15.80
N SER A 58 6.89 2.89 -14.50
CA SER A 58 8.01 2.66 -13.59
C SER A 58 7.54 2.21 -12.21
N PHE A 59 8.44 1.62 -11.41
CA PHE A 59 8.09 1.23 -10.04
C PHE A 59 7.73 2.46 -9.19
N ARG A 60 8.35 3.61 -9.49
CA ARG A 60 8.00 4.92 -8.94
C ARG A 60 6.53 5.26 -9.11
N GLU A 61 5.98 5.03 -10.30
CA GLU A 61 4.59 5.36 -10.61
C GLU A 61 3.61 4.47 -9.83
N LEU A 62 3.91 3.18 -9.69
CA LEU A 62 3.14 2.28 -8.82
C LEU A 62 3.12 2.79 -7.36
N LEU A 63 4.27 3.22 -6.84
CA LEU A 63 4.36 3.78 -5.49
C LEU A 63 3.60 5.11 -5.37
N ASP A 64 3.67 5.97 -6.38
CA ASP A 64 2.95 7.25 -6.39
C ASP A 64 1.43 7.02 -6.46
N ASN A 65 0.96 6.03 -7.22
CA ASN A 65 -0.44 5.63 -7.24
C ASN A 65 -0.90 5.01 -5.91
N ALA A 66 -0.06 4.20 -5.27
CA ALA A 66 -0.37 3.57 -4.00
C ALA A 66 -0.44 4.58 -2.84
N PHE A 67 0.50 5.52 -2.75
CA PHE A 67 0.65 6.40 -1.58
C PHE A 67 0.24 7.86 -1.83
N GLY A 68 0.12 8.28 -3.08
CA GLY A 68 -0.25 9.65 -3.46
C GLY A 68 -1.64 10.05 -2.99
N PRO A 69 -2.70 9.30 -3.34
CA PRO A 69 -4.07 9.65 -2.91
C PRO A 69 -4.24 9.66 -1.38
N PRO A 70 -3.72 8.70 -0.61
CA PRO A 70 -3.72 8.79 0.85
C PRO A 70 -2.97 10.01 1.41
N ALA A 71 -1.84 10.40 0.80
CA ALA A 71 -1.07 11.56 1.24
C ALA A 71 -1.81 12.87 0.95
N ALA A 72 -2.40 13.00 -0.24
CA ALA A 72 -3.23 14.14 -0.60
C ALA A 72 -4.44 14.27 0.34
N ALA A 73 -5.10 13.14 0.65
CA ALA A 73 -6.22 13.12 1.59
C ALA A 73 -5.81 13.51 3.02
N ALA A 74 -4.61 13.15 3.46
CA ALA A 74 -4.08 13.57 4.77
C ALA A 74 -3.79 15.08 4.80
N ILE A 75 -3.26 15.66 3.72
CA ILE A 75 -2.94 17.09 3.62
C ILE A 75 -4.21 17.95 3.53
N ALA A 76 -5.23 17.49 2.81
CA ALA A 76 -6.51 18.20 2.66
C ALA A 76 -7.24 18.37 4.02
N GLY A 77 -6.98 17.51 5.00
CA GLY A 77 -7.53 17.61 6.34
C GLY A 77 -9.05 17.39 6.40
N GLU A 78 -9.66 17.70 7.56
CA GLU A 78 -11.08 17.44 7.80
C GLU A 78 -12.06 18.40 7.11
N ALA A 79 -11.56 19.52 6.57
CA ALA A 79 -12.39 20.59 6.02
C ALA A 79 -13.22 20.18 4.78
N ASP A 80 -12.77 19.13 4.06
CA ASP A 80 -13.51 18.47 2.97
C ASP A 80 -13.96 17.03 3.34
N ALA A 81 -13.77 16.59 4.59
CA ALA A 81 -13.60 15.17 4.93
C ALA A 81 -14.79 14.34 5.35
N GLU A 82 -15.96 14.95 5.46
CA GLU A 82 -17.20 14.19 5.57
C GLU A 82 -17.74 13.77 4.20
N ALA A 83 -17.28 14.39 3.10
CA ALA A 83 -17.89 14.23 1.78
C ALA A 83 -17.17 13.25 0.84
N SER A 84 -15.85 13.07 0.93
CA SER A 84 -15.14 12.23 -0.05
C SER A 84 -15.25 10.73 0.28
N PRO A 85 -15.70 9.87 -0.67
CA PRO A 85 -15.65 8.41 -0.53
C PRO A 85 -14.26 7.87 -0.15
N LEU A 86 -13.20 8.52 -0.63
CA LEU A 86 -11.82 8.15 -0.31
C LEU A 86 -11.53 8.32 1.19
N GLN A 87 -11.87 9.46 1.78
CA GLN A 87 -11.61 9.67 3.22
C GLN A 87 -12.40 8.71 4.10
N ARG A 88 -13.64 8.33 3.71
CA ARG A 88 -14.40 7.30 4.41
C ARG A 88 -13.68 5.94 4.38
N LEU A 89 -13.18 5.53 3.21
CA LEU A 89 -12.36 4.32 3.08
C LEU A 89 -11.08 4.41 3.94
N LEU A 90 -10.34 5.50 3.84
CA LEU A 90 -9.06 5.67 4.55
C LEU A 90 -9.21 5.76 6.08
N LYS A 91 -10.36 6.21 6.60
CA LYS A 91 -10.69 6.15 8.04
C LYS A 91 -10.86 4.70 8.53
N ALA A 92 -11.29 3.79 7.66
CA ALA A 92 -11.43 2.36 7.96
C ALA A 92 -10.11 1.58 7.74
N VAL A 93 -9.14 2.15 7.03
CA VAL A 93 -7.81 1.54 6.85
C VAL A 93 -6.99 1.61 8.13
N CYS A 94 -6.45 0.47 8.56
CA CYS A 94 -5.61 0.35 9.75
C CYS A 94 -4.14 0.07 9.46
N GLY A 95 -3.74 -0.22 8.22
CA GLY A 95 -2.34 -0.53 7.90
C GLY A 95 -2.08 -0.85 6.43
N VAL A 96 -0.82 -1.09 6.12
CA VAL A 96 -0.35 -1.52 4.80
C VAL A 96 0.39 -2.85 4.95
N GLU A 97 0.12 -3.79 4.06
CA GLU A 97 0.78 -5.11 4.01
C GLU A 97 1.46 -5.30 2.66
N VAL A 98 2.72 -5.72 2.64
CA VAL A 98 3.37 -6.24 1.43
C VAL A 98 3.19 -7.75 1.40
N ALA A 99 2.49 -8.27 0.39
CA ALA A 99 2.19 -9.68 0.29
C ALA A 99 3.14 -10.38 -0.67
N ALA A 100 3.95 -11.29 -0.11
CA ALA A 100 4.86 -12.14 -0.85
C ALA A 100 4.09 -13.15 -1.71
N ALA A 101 4.65 -13.47 -2.87
CA ALA A 101 4.18 -14.54 -3.74
C ALA A 101 5.28 -15.60 -3.88
N ALA A 102 4.87 -16.86 -4.01
CA ALA A 102 5.81 -17.96 -4.20
C ALA A 102 6.61 -17.78 -5.49
N GLY A 103 7.94 -17.98 -5.44
CA GLY A 103 8.81 -17.90 -6.60
C GLY A 103 9.39 -16.51 -6.90
N PHE A 104 9.13 -15.49 -6.06
CA PHE A 104 9.88 -14.24 -6.11
C PHE A 104 11.25 -14.44 -5.44
N GLY A 105 12.31 -14.08 -6.18
CA GLY A 105 13.68 -14.19 -5.70
C GLY A 105 13.94 -13.28 -4.50
N GLU A 106 14.60 -13.83 -3.50
CA GLU A 106 15.03 -13.14 -2.27
C GLU A 106 16.43 -12.52 -2.43
N GLU A 107 17.15 -12.91 -3.48
CA GLU A 107 18.51 -12.47 -3.76
C GLU A 107 18.54 -11.05 -4.32
N LEU A 108 19.31 -10.18 -3.66
CA LEU A 108 19.63 -8.85 -4.16
C LEU A 108 20.54 -8.97 -5.38
N THR A 109 20.12 -8.35 -6.48
CA THR A 109 20.86 -8.27 -7.73
C THR A 109 21.45 -6.88 -7.92
N ALA A 110 22.32 -6.71 -8.92
CA ALA A 110 22.84 -5.40 -9.29
C ALA A 110 21.73 -4.41 -9.72
N GLU A 111 20.58 -4.91 -10.18
CA GLU A 111 19.44 -4.07 -10.57
C GLU A 111 18.77 -3.39 -9.38
N ASP A 112 18.88 -3.95 -8.17
CA ASP A 112 18.30 -3.39 -6.94
C ASP A 112 19.01 -2.10 -6.48
N ASN A 113 20.09 -1.69 -7.15
CA ASN A 113 20.71 -0.37 -6.97
C ASN A 113 19.99 0.74 -7.75
N LYS A 114 19.10 0.41 -8.68
CA LYS A 114 18.35 1.39 -9.49
C LYS A 114 17.37 2.15 -8.62
N GLU A 115 17.19 3.44 -8.87
CA GLU A 115 16.09 4.16 -8.22
C GLU A 115 14.73 3.71 -8.77
N PRO A 116 13.62 3.84 -7.99
CA PRO A 116 12.29 3.41 -8.43
C PRO A 116 11.84 3.99 -9.78
N GLN A 117 12.33 5.18 -10.14
CA GLN A 117 12.03 5.85 -11.41
C GLN A 117 12.78 5.23 -12.60
N GLU A 118 13.92 4.61 -12.33
CA GLU A 118 14.76 3.94 -13.32
C GLU A 118 14.32 2.47 -13.51
N TRP A 119 13.60 1.91 -12.54
CA TRP A 119 13.00 0.58 -12.64
C TRP A 119 11.83 0.58 -13.64
N THR A 120 12.16 0.29 -14.89
CA THR A 120 11.22 0.24 -16.03
C THR A 120 11.12 -1.14 -16.66
N SER A 121 11.81 -2.14 -16.10
CA SER A 121 11.76 -3.55 -16.50
C SER A 121 10.33 -4.11 -16.45
N PRO A 122 9.96 -5.10 -17.29
CA PRO A 122 8.68 -5.79 -17.16
C PRO A 122 8.56 -6.63 -15.88
N THR A 123 9.68 -7.00 -15.24
CA THR A 123 9.69 -7.84 -14.03
C THR A 123 9.56 -6.99 -12.77
N SER A 124 8.86 -7.52 -11.76
CA SER A 124 8.87 -6.88 -10.43
C SER A 124 10.26 -6.91 -9.81
N PRO A 125 10.60 -5.91 -8.98
CA PRO A 125 11.82 -5.93 -8.19
C PRO A 125 11.83 -7.08 -7.17
N SER A 126 13.01 -7.33 -6.59
CA SER A 126 13.17 -8.28 -5.48
C SER A 126 12.28 -7.88 -4.29
N PHE A 127 11.96 -8.85 -3.41
CA PHE A 127 11.18 -8.55 -2.21
C PHE A 127 11.83 -7.45 -1.34
N PRO A 128 13.14 -7.52 -1.00
CA PRO A 128 13.78 -6.49 -0.17
C PRO A 128 13.68 -5.08 -0.77
N TYR A 129 13.81 -4.96 -2.09
CA TYR A 129 13.66 -3.69 -2.78
C TYR A 129 12.23 -3.15 -2.66
N GLN A 130 11.23 -3.99 -2.92
CA GLN A 130 9.83 -3.60 -2.84
C GLN A 130 9.45 -3.16 -1.42
N ILE A 131 9.77 -3.95 -0.40
CA ILE A 131 9.41 -3.62 0.98
C ILE A 131 10.13 -2.35 1.49
N TYR A 132 11.39 -2.14 1.13
CA TYR A 132 12.13 -0.94 1.50
C TYR A 132 11.49 0.32 0.93
N HIS A 133 11.16 0.32 -0.36
CA HIS A 133 10.56 1.49 -0.99
C HIS A 133 9.10 1.72 -0.57
N VAL A 134 8.35 0.65 -0.30
CA VAL A 134 7.03 0.74 0.34
C VAL A 134 7.14 1.37 1.73
N TRP A 135 8.08 0.91 2.56
CA TRP A 135 8.35 1.48 3.88
C TRP A 135 8.71 2.96 3.78
N ALA A 136 9.61 3.34 2.87
CA ALA A 136 10.03 4.73 2.71
C ALA A 136 8.84 5.65 2.36
N ARG A 137 7.93 5.19 1.49
CA ARG A 137 6.71 5.94 1.15
C ARG A 137 5.70 5.97 2.27
N LEU A 138 5.50 4.86 2.96
CA LEU A 138 4.64 4.80 4.13
C LEU A 138 5.13 5.72 5.25
N LYS A 139 6.45 5.83 5.46
CA LYS A 139 7.05 6.73 6.43
C LYS A 139 6.75 8.19 6.08
N ALA A 140 6.90 8.58 4.81
CA ALA A 140 6.53 9.92 4.34
C ALA A 140 5.03 10.19 4.52
N LEU A 141 4.17 9.22 4.15
CA LEU A 141 2.72 9.30 4.38
C LEU A 141 2.39 9.47 5.87
N ASN A 142 3.02 8.69 6.74
CA ASN A 142 2.82 8.76 8.19
C ASN A 142 3.25 10.12 8.75
N ALA A 143 4.27 10.76 8.18
CA ALA A 143 4.64 12.13 8.53
C ALA A 143 3.53 13.13 8.16
N CYS A 144 2.93 13.02 6.96
CA CYS A 144 1.77 13.81 6.56
C CYS A 144 0.56 13.57 7.49
N ARG A 145 0.27 12.29 7.79
CA ARG A 145 -0.80 11.88 8.71
C ARG A 145 -0.60 12.45 10.11
N ALA A 146 0.63 12.43 10.63
CA ALA A 146 0.95 13.01 11.93
C ALA A 146 0.73 14.54 11.95
N GLY A 147 1.10 15.25 10.87
CA GLY A 147 0.79 16.67 10.71
C GLY A 147 -0.72 16.97 10.75
N ALA A 148 -1.53 16.05 10.23
CA ALA A 148 -2.99 16.09 10.27
C ALA A 148 -3.61 15.46 11.54
N ARG A 149 -2.80 15.09 12.55
CA ARG A 149 -3.23 14.42 13.79
C ARG A 149 -3.94 13.07 13.58
N LEU A 150 -3.65 12.39 12.48
CA LEU A 150 -4.12 11.05 12.17
C LEU A 150 -3.14 10.00 12.70
N ALA A 151 -3.66 8.84 13.12
CA ALA A 151 -2.82 7.72 13.55
C ALA A 151 -1.95 7.20 12.39
N ALA A 152 -0.70 6.85 12.69
CA ALA A 152 0.21 6.22 11.75
C ALA A 152 -0.29 4.83 11.35
N TRP A 153 -0.06 4.46 10.09
CA TRP A 153 -0.29 3.11 9.61
C TRP A 153 0.96 2.24 9.81
N PRO A 154 0.85 1.06 10.44
CA PRO A 154 1.92 0.09 10.49
C PRO A 154 2.17 -0.54 9.12
N LEU A 155 3.41 -1.00 8.91
CA LEU A 155 3.78 -1.86 7.80
C LEU A 155 3.81 -3.31 8.29
N VAL A 156 3.18 -4.21 7.53
CA VAL A 156 3.23 -5.65 7.76
C VAL A 156 3.79 -6.32 6.52
N ALA A 157 4.51 -7.43 6.68
CA ALA A 157 4.86 -8.32 5.58
C ALA A 157 4.07 -9.62 5.75
N ALA A 158 3.31 -10.01 4.74
CA ALA A 158 2.74 -11.35 4.64
C ALA A 158 3.71 -12.19 3.80
N ALA A 159 4.36 -13.16 4.42
CA ALA A 159 5.33 -13.99 3.73
C ALA A 159 5.34 -15.42 4.23
N ASN A 160 5.82 -16.30 3.36
CA ASN A 160 6.01 -17.72 3.58
C ASN A 160 7.48 -18.08 3.90
N THR A 161 8.37 -17.10 3.97
CA THR A 161 9.82 -17.26 4.23
C THR A 161 10.29 -16.31 5.34
N ALA A 162 11.47 -16.60 5.91
CA ALA A 162 11.96 -15.91 7.11
C ALA A 162 12.49 -14.48 6.84
N GLU A 163 13.01 -14.21 5.64
CA GLU A 163 13.60 -12.91 5.30
C GLU A 163 12.60 -11.76 5.24
N PRO A 164 11.41 -11.91 4.63
CA PRO A 164 10.37 -10.89 4.69
C PRO A 164 9.96 -10.49 6.12
N LEU A 165 9.94 -11.45 7.03
CA LEU A 165 9.69 -11.20 8.45
C LEU A 165 10.87 -10.46 9.09
N ALA A 166 12.11 -10.79 8.72
CA ALA A 166 13.31 -10.08 9.18
C ALA A 166 13.39 -8.64 8.65
N CYS A 167 13.06 -8.41 7.37
CA CYS A 167 12.98 -7.08 6.78
C CYS A 167 11.89 -6.24 7.47
N ALA A 168 10.70 -6.81 7.67
CA ALA A 168 9.63 -6.13 8.40
C ALA A 168 10.04 -5.80 9.84
N TYR A 169 10.74 -6.72 10.52
CA TYR A 169 11.26 -6.48 11.88
C TYR A 169 12.30 -5.35 11.91
N MET A 170 13.22 -5.28 10.95
CA MET A 170 14.23 -4.22 10.89
C MET A 170 13.67 -2.84 10.56
N LEU A 171 12.53 -2.79 9.86
CA LEU A 171 11.91 -1.55 9.38
C LEU A 171 10.81 -1.02 10.31
N GLY A 172 10.40 -1.82 11.30
CA GLY A 172 9.37 -1.50 12.31
C GLY A 172 9.84 -0.61 13.44
#